data_AF-A0A0L1JIA3-F1
#
_entry.id   AF-A0A0L1JIA3-F1
#
_cell.length_a   1.000
_cell.length_b   1.000
_cell.length_c   1.000
_cell.angle_alpha   90.00
_cell.angle_beta   90.00
_cell.angle_gamma   90.00
#
_symmetry.space_group_name_H-M   'P 1'
#
loop_
_entity.id
_entity.type
_entity.pdbx_description
1 polymer ?
#
loop_
_entity_poly.entity_id
_entity_poly.type
_entity_poly.pdbx_seq_one_letter_code
_entity_poly.pdbx_strand_id
1 'polypeptide(L)'
;MPNKKDYIFNTPVGGSGGDSFGDELWSDTPVSEIEAWYGHAWGADFTVLKGIKVHWGNKVSRRVGQPSDGELHTSYSFAPNERVHWMTLKGADPHSKGRCDSLSFEANNPFAAGGTGGSPHNEELGNHVFHGFVGKAAGDIDSLGAVFHR
;
A
#
# COMPACT_ATOMS: atom_id res chain seq x y z
N MET A 1 2.48 18.94 13.88
CA MET A 1 2.82 17.81 12.99
C MET A 1 3.12 16.61 13.87
N PRO A 2 2.71 15.40 13.48
CA PRO A 2 2.99 14.20 14.26
C PRO A 2 4.49 13.99 14.41
N ASN A 3 4.93 13.46 15.54
CA ASN A 3 6.32 13.08 15.71
C ASN A 3 6.56 11.77 14.93
N LYS A 4 7.19 11.87 13.75
CA LYS A 4 7.48 10.71 12.89
C LYS A 4 8.30 9.61 13.59
N LYS A 5 8.97 9.92 14.70
CA LYS A 5 9.71 8.92 15.49
C LYS A 5 8.80 7.91 16.19
N ASP A 6 7.52 8.22 16.37
CA ASP A 6 6.55 7.32 17.01
C ASP A 6 6.04 6.25 16.02
N TYR A 7 6.48 6.32 14.77
CA TYR A 7 6.04 5.45 13.69
C TYR A 7 7.22 4.68 13.07
N ILE A 8 6.87 3.55 12.47
CA ILE A 8 7.72 2.69 11.66
C ILE A 8 7.32 2.94 10.22
N PHE A 9 8.21 3.57 9.45
CA PHE A 9 8.07 3.72 8.01
C PHE A 9 8.84 2.59 7.36
N ASN A 10 8.14 1.53 6.95
CA ASN A 10 8.78 0.41 6.29
C ASN A 10 9.40 0.82 4.96
N THR A 11 10.43 0.07 4.56
CA THR A 11 11.13 0.32 3.30
C THR A 11 10.20 0.04 2.13
N PRO A 12 10.01 0.97 1.18
CA PRO A 12 9.16 0.71 0.03
C PRO A 12 9.63 -0.48 -0.82
N VAL A 13 8.69 -1.36 -1.16
CA VAL A 13 8.84 -2.59 -1.93
C VAL A 13 8.30 -2.37 -3.35
N GLY A 14 9.14 -2.61 -4.35
CA GLY A 14 8.83 -2.39 -5.77
C GLY A 14 9.99 -1.76 -6.52
N GLY A 15 9.78 -1.37 -7.78
CA GLY A 15 10.83 -0.87 -8.67
C GLY A 15 11.19 0.60 -8.48
N SER A 16 12.20 1.04 -9.26
CA SER A 16 12.78 2.39 -9.19
C SER A 16 11.92 3.52 -9.80
N GLY A 17 10.82 3.18 -10.47
CA GLY A 17 9.97 4.11 -11.21
C GLY A 17 9.15 5.05 -10.32
N GLY A 18 8.28 5.83 -10.97
CA GLY A 18 7.32 6.73 -10.32
C GLY A 18 7.94 7.91 -9.58
N ASP A 19 7.05 8.76 -9.07
CA ASP A 19 7.38 9.88 -8.21
C ASP A 19 6.88 9.60 -6.79
N SER A 20 7.61 10.12 -5.79
CA SER A 20 7.18 10.00 -4.40
C SER A 20 5.84 10.71 -4.21
N PHE A 21 4.89 10.02 -3.57
CA PHE A 21 3.65 10.66 -3.12
C PHE A 21 3.77 11.29 -1.72
N GLY A 22 4.98 11.35 -1.15
CA GLY A 22 5.26 11.98 0.14
C GLY A 22 4.40 11.39 1.26
N ASP A 23 3.74 12.28 1.99
CA ASP A 23 2.87 11.94 3.13
C ASP A 23 1.38 11.80 2.73
N GLU A 24 1.05 11.78 1.42
CA GLU A 24 -0.35 11.77 0.93
C GLU A 24 -1.16 10.57 1.45
N LEU A 25 -0.51 9.41 1.61
CA LEU A 25 -1.13 8.19 2.11
C LEU A 25 -0.79 7.89 3.57
N TRP A 26 -0.34 8.86 4.37
CA TRP A 26 -0.06 8.66 5.80
C TRP A 26 -0.72 9.72 6.70
N SER A 27 -1.16 9.29 7.89
CA SER A 27 -1.68 10.17 8.95
C SER A 27 -1.37 9.61 10.33
N ASP A 28 -1.40 10.47 11.35
CA ASP A 28 -1.40 10.10 12.77
C ASP A 28 -2.70 9.48 13.27
N THR A 29 -3.78 9.56 12.49
CA THR A 29 -4.99 8.78 12.71
C THR A 29 -4.82 7.37 12.13
N PRO A 30 -5.27 6.30 12.82
CA PRO A 30 -5.26 4.95 12.26
C PRO A 30 -6.14 4.82 11.01
N VAL A 31 -5.76 3.93 10.10
CA VAL A 31 -6.53 3.63 8.89
C VAL A 31 -7.86 3.00 9.26
N SER A 32 -8.94 3.51 8.67
CA SER A 32 -10.28 2.94 8.77
C SER A 32 -10.67 2.14 7.54
N GLU A 33 -10.13 2.49 6.36
CA GLU A 33 -10.39 1.75 5.13
C GLU A 33 -9.22 1.89 4.14
N ILE A 34 -8.98 0.83 3.38
CA ILE A 34 -8.08 0.82 2.22
C ILE A 34 -8.90 0.42 0.99
N GLU A 35 -8.76 1.18 -0.08
CA GLU A 35 -9.21 0.82 -1.42
C GLU A 35 -7.99 0.52 -2.28
N ALA A 36 -7.99 -0.62 -2.98
CA ALA A 36 -6.91 -1.04 -3.86
C ALA A 36 -7.45 -1.42 -5.25
N TRP A 37 -6.80 -0.90 -6.28
CA TRP A 37 -7.03 -1.26 -7.67
C TRP A 37 -5.86 -2.08 -8.20
N TYR A 38 -6.15 -3.11 -8.98
CA TYR A 38 -5.13 -3.98 -9.56
C TYR A 38 -5.55 -4.51 -10.93
N GLY A 39 -4.56 -4.76 -11.77
CA GLY A 39 -4.78 -5.09 -13.18
C GLY A 39 -3.47 -5.07 -13.96
N HIS A 40 -3.56 -5.11 -15.30
CA HIS A 40 -2.37 -5.12 -16.16
C HIS A 40 -1.49 -3.87 -15.94
N ALA A 41 -0.21 -4.12 -15.71
CA ALA A 41 0.81 -3.09 -15.57
C ALA A 41 0.87 -2.20 -16.81
N TRP A 42 1.22 -0.93 -16.63
CA TRP A 42 1.35 -0.04 -17.75
C TRP A 42 2.49 -0.49 -18.68
N GLY A 43 2.13 -0.86 -19.92
CA GLY A 43 3.09 -1.22 -20.96
C GLY A 43 3.68 -2.62 -20.79
N ALA A 44 3.06 -3.47 -19.96
CA ALA A 44 3.49 -4.85 -19.78
C ALA A 44 2.33 -5.80 -19.47
N ASP A 45 2.50 -7.09 -19.79
CA ASP A 45 1.47 -8.11 -19.64
C ASP A 45 1.61 -8.92 -18.34
N PHE A 46 1.53 -8.22 -17.21
CA PHE A 46 1.45 -8.84 -15.89
C PHE A 46 0.60 -7.98 -14.95
N THR A 47 -0.06 -8.61 -13.98
CA THR A 47 -0.92 -7.92 -13.01
C THR A 47 -0.10 -7.29 -11.89
N VAL A 48 -0.41 -6.05 -11.53
CA VAL A 48 0.24 -5.29 -10.44
C VAL A 48 -0.78 -4.45 -9.67
N LEU A 49 -0.34 -3.83 -8.58
CA LEU A 49 -1.11 -2.74 -7.95
C LEU A 49 -1.12 -1.51 -8.86
N LYS A 50 -2.33 -1.04 -9.16
CA LYS A 50 -2.60 0.07 -10.09
C LYS A 50 -2.90 1.37 -9.37
N GLY A 51 -3.57 1.27 -8.23
CA GLY A 51 -3.89 2.43 -7.42
C GLY A 51 -4.22 2.06 -5.98
N ILE A 52 -4.03 3.02 -5.08
CA ILE A 52 -4.34 2.89 -3.66
C ILE A 52 -4.99 4.18 -3.17
N LYS A 53 -5.93 4.04 -2.25
CA LYS A 53 -6.53 5.15 -1.51
C LYS A 53 -6.79 4.73 -0.08
N VAL A 54 -6.58 5.67 0.85
CA VAL A 54 -6.61 5.41 2.29
C VAL A 54 -7.62 6.35 2.96
N HIS A 55 -8.38 5.81 3.91
CA HIS A 55 -9.32 6.55 4.72
C HIS A 55 -8.90 6.50 6.19
N TRP A 56 -9.08 7.62 6.88
CA TRP A 56 -8.81 7.81 8.31
C TRP A 56 -10.05 8.41 8.98
N GLY A 57 -11.10 7.59 9.11
CA GLY A 57 -12.43 8.03 9.54
C GLY A 57 -13.03 9.00 8.53
N ASN A 58 -13.18 10.27 8.91
CA ASN A 58 -13.79 11.30 8.06
C ASN A 58 -12.80 11.94 7.06
N LYS A 59 -11.50 11.63 7.17
CA LYS A 59 -10.47 12.13 6.25
C LYS A 59 -10.16 11.06 5.22
N VAL A 60 -10.04 11.47 3.95
CA VAL A 60 -9.77 10.57 2.83
C VAL A 60 -8.59 11.11 2.03
N SER A 61 -7.65 10.25 1.66
CA SER A 61 -6.54 10.61 0.79
C SER A 61 -7.00 10.83 -0.66
N ARG A 62 -6.17 11.47 -1.49
CA ARG A 62 -6.29 11.28 -2.93
C ARG A 62 -5.92 9.83 -3.27
N ARG A 63 -6.43 9.35 -4.41
CA ARG A 63 -5.95 8.11 -5.00
C ARG A 63 -4.58 8.36 -5.62
N VAL A 64 -3.61 7.51 -5.28
CA VAL A 64 -2.29 7.46 -5.96
C VAL A 64 -2.29 6.34 -6.98
N GLY A 65 -1.46 6.46 -8.02
CA GLY A 65 -1.54 5.63 -9.23
C GLY A 65 -2.65 6.11 -10.19
N GLN A 66 -2.76 5.48 -11.36
CA GLN A 66 -3.76 5.84 -12.38
C GLN A 66 -4.50 4.58 -12.89
N PRO A 67 -5.27 3.88 -12.03
CA PRO A 67 -6.13 2.82 -12.51
C PRO A 67 -7.19 3.41 -13.46
N SER A 68 -7.47 2.71 -14.56
CA SER A 68 -8.62 2.98 -15.41
C SER A 68 -9.89 2.33 -14.85
N ASP A 69 -11.02 2.48 -15.55
CA ASP A 69 -12.32 1.97 -15.09
C ASP A 69 -12.45 0.44 -15.21
N GLY A 70 -11.52 -0.23 -15.91
CA GLY A 70 -11.55 -1.68 -16.16
C GLY A 70 -10.80 -2.53 -15.12
N GLU A 71 -10.04 -1.89 -14.23
CA GLU A 71 -9.22 -2.56 -13.23
C GLU A 71 -10.09 -3.19 -12.14
N LEU A 72 -9.62 -4.30 -11.59
CA LEU A 72 -10.24 -4.91 -10.43
C LEU A 72 -10.08 -4.00 -9.23
N HIS A 73 -11.13 -3.92 -8.41
CA HIS A 73 -11.18 -3.08 -7.23
C HIS A 73 -11.63 -3.90 -6.02
N THR A 74 -10.94 -3.74 -4.90
CA THR A 74 -11.31 -4.33 -3.62
C THR A 74 -11.02 -3.35 -2.49
N SER A 75 -11.75 -3.46 -1.39
CA SER A 75 -11.53 -2.65 -0.20
C SER A 75 -11.59 -3.47 1.08
N TYR A 76 -10.99 -2.91 2.13
CA TYR A 76 -11.02 -3.47 3.48
C TYR A 76 -11.36 -2.37 4.48
N SER A 77 -12.43 -2.55 5.24
CA SER A 77 -12.83 -1.65 6.32
C SER A 77 -12.43 -2.24 7.66
N PHE A 78 -11.66 -1.50 8.44
CA PHE A 78 -11.22 -1.88 9.79
C PHE A 78 -12.31 -1.57 10.81
N ALA A 79 -12.58 -2.53 11.71
CA ALA A 79 -13.37 -2.31 12.90
C ALA A 79 -12.63 -1.39 13.91
N PRO A 80 -13.35 -0.74 14.84
CA PRO A 80 -12.72 0.06 15.88
C PRO A 80 -11.68 -0.77 16.67
N ASN A 81 -10.47 -0.21 16.81
CA ASN A 81 -9.32 -0.85 17.48
C ASN A 81 -8.80 -2.13 16.84
N GLU A 82 -9.21 -2.44 15.61
CA GLU A 82 -8.66 -3.56 14.86
C GLU A 82 -7.14 -3.38 14.65
N ARG A 83 -6.44 -4.52 14.56
CA ARG A 83 -4.98 -4.61 14.50
C ARG A 83 -4.59 -5.54 13.36
N VAL A 84 -3.52 -5.20 12.65
CA VAL A 84 -2.97 -6.05 11.61
C VAL A 84 -2.05 -7.10 12.23
N HIS A 85 -2.33 -8.38 12.00
CA HIS A 85 -1.56 -9.50 12.52
C HIS A 85 -0.31 -9.79 11.69
N TRP A 86 -0.43 -9.64 10.36
CA TRP A 86 0.69 -9.72 9.42
C TRP A 86 0.39 -8.88 8.18
N MET A 87 1.43 -8.38 7.53
CA MET A 87 1.35 -7.72 6.23
C MET A 87 2.57 -8.07 5.38
N THR A 88 2.31 -8.42 4.12
CA THR A 88 3.32 -8.74 3.12
C THR A 88 3.07 -7.92 1.87
N LEU A 89 4.11 -7.25 1.40
CA LEU A 89 4.17 -6.65 0.08
C LEU A 89 5.01 -7.54 -0.85
N LYS A 90 4.59 -7.67 -2.10
CA LYS A 90 5.42 -8.25 -3.15
C LYS A 90 5.78 -7.19 -4.17
N GLY A 91 7.03 -7.19 -4.61
CA GLY A 91 7.47 -6.21 -5.60
C GLY A 91 8.65 -6.69 -6.41
N ALA A 92 8.90 -6.00 -7.51
CA ALA A 92 10.10 -6.19 -8.30
C ALA A 92 11.36 -5.74 -7.55
N ASP A 93 12.53 -6.12 -8.08
CA ASP A 93 13.82 -5.62 -7.61
C ASP A 93 13.86 -4.08 -7.60
N PRO A 94 14.37 -3.43 -6.53
CA PRO A 94 14.34 -1.98 -6.36
C PRO A 94 15.16 -1.20 -7.39
N HIS A 95 16.10 -1.84 -8.08
CA HIS A 95 16.89 -1.24 -9.16
C HIS A 95 16.27 -1.50 -10.55
N SER A 96 15.19 -2.28 -10.64
CA SER A 96 14.48 -2.56 -11.88
C SER A 96 13.44 -1.49 -12.23
N LYS A 97 12.82 -1.64 -13.41
CA LYS A 97 11.63 -0.87 -13.85
C LYS A 97 10.30 -1.55 -13.48
N GLY A 98 10.33 -2.59 -12.65
CA GLY A 98 9.11 -3.26 -12.20
C GLY A 98 8.28 -2.41 -11.24
N ARG A 99 7.28 -3.03 -10.62
CA ARG A 99 6.26 -2.38 -9.80
C ARG A 99 6.11 -3.06 -8.44
N CYS A 100 5.32 -2.46 -7.56
CA CYS A 100 4.71 -3.16 -6.44
C CYS A 100 3.62 -4.08 -7.01
N ASP A 101 3.82 -5.38 -6.87
CA ASP A 101 3.00 -6.40 -7.51
C ASP A 101 1.71 -6.63 -6.73
N SER A 102 1.82 -6.84 -5.40
CA SER A 102 0.67 -7.12 -4.55
C SER A 102 0.86 -6.72 -3.09
N LEU A 103 -0.27 -6.52 -2.43
CA LEU A 103 -0.42 -6.25 -1.00
C LEU A 103 -1.33 -7.32 -0.42
N SER A 104 -0.91 -7.91 0.68
CA SER A 104 -1.72 -8.85 1.46
C SER A 104 -1.51 -8.61 2.95
N PHE A 105 -2.58 -8.73 3.72
CA PHE A 105 -2.52 -8.68 5.17
C PHE A 105 -3.67 -9.46 5.80
N GLU A 106 -3.54 -9.74 7.09
CA GLU A 106 -4.64 -10.24 7.92
C GLU A 106 -4.82 -9.32 9.11
N ALA A 107 -6.06 -8.97 9.37
CA ALA A 107 -6.49 -8.36 10.60
C ALA A 107 -7.63 -9.23 11.16
N ASN A 108 -8.83 -8.73 11.36
CA ASN A 108 -9.97 -9.61 11.69
C ASN A 108 -10.34 -10.54 10.52
N ASN A 109 -10.15 -10.08 9.28
CA ASN A 109 -10.33 -10.85 8.06
C ASN A 109 -9.10 -10.71 7.15
N PRO A 110 -8.84 -11.68 6.26
CA PRO A 110 -7.77 -11.59 5.29
C PRO A 110 -8.12 -10.59 4.17
N PHE A 111 -7.09 -9.92 3.66
CA PHE A 111 -7.15 -9.04 2.51
C PHE A 111 -6.00 -9.32 1.55
N ALA A 112 -6.29 -9.28 0.24
CA ALA A 112 -5.26 -9.35 -0.80
C ALA A 112 -5.69 -8.57 -2.04
N ALA A 113 -4.74 -7.87 -2.65
CA ALA A 113 -4.90 -7.16 -3.92
C ALA A 113 -3.59 -7.19 -4.71
N GLY A 114 -3.66 -7.29 -6.04
CA GLY A 114 -2.49 -7.28 -6.91
C GLY A 114 -2.28 -8.57 -7.70
N GLY A 115 -1.07 -8.72 -8.23
CA GLY A 115 -0.63 -9.88 -8.99
C GLY A 115 -0.09 -11.03 -8.13
N THR A 116 0.49 -12.01 -8.81
CA THR A 116 1.14 -13.19 -8.20
C THR A 116 2.66 -13.13 -8.25
N GLY A 117 3.23 -12.08 -8.83
CA GLY A 117 4.66 -11.91 -9.05
C GLY A 117 5.38 -11.24 -7.88
N GLY A 118 6.59 -10.74 -8.16
CA GLY A 118 7.43 -10.06 -7.19
C GLY A 118 8.06 -10.97 -6.13
N SER A 119 9.09 -10.44 -5.46
CA SER A 119 9.67 -11.05 -4.26
C SER A 119 8.88 -10.60 -3.04
N PRO A 120 8.58 -11.49 -2.08
CA PRO A 120 7.84 -11.13 -0.87
C PRO A 120 8.72 -10.42 0.15
N HIS A 121 8.14 -9.42 0.82
CA HIS A 121 8.72 -8.64 1.90
C HIS A 121 7.68 -8.49 3.01
N ASN A 122 8.05 -8.89 4.22
CA ASN A 122 7.19 -8.75 5.39
C ASN A 122 7.43 -7.39 6.04
N GLU A 123 6.34 -6.70 6.35
CA GLU A 123 6.38 -5.39 6.99
C GLU A 123 6.61 -5.53 8.50
N GLU A 124 7.36 -4.60 9.08
CA GLU A 124 7.49 -4.43 10.52
C GLU A 124 6.25 -3.70 11.06
N LEU A 125 5.54 -4.33 12.00
CA LEU A 125 4.20 -3.91 12.41
C LEU A 125 4.17 -3.07 13.70
N GLY A 126 5.28 -2.99 14.45
CA GLY A 126 5.33 -2.29 15.74
C GLY A 126 4.24 -2.78 16.70
N ASN A 127 3.35 -1.88 17.11
CA ASN A 127 2.20 -2.20 17.97
C ASN A 127 0.94 -2.64 17.20
N HIS A 128 1.08 -2.95 15.91
CA HIS A 128 0.05 -3.45 15.01
C HIS A 128 -1.04 -2.44 14.61
N VAL A 129 -0.89 -1.15 14.96
CA VAL A 129 -1.78 -0.07 14.50
C VAL A 129 -1.31 0.42 13.13
N PHE A 130 -2.15 0.23 12.11
CA PHE A 130 -1.84 0.64 10.74
C PHE A 130 -2.22 2.09 10.48
N HIS A 131 -1.31 2.88 9.90
CA HIS A 131 -1.44 4.33 9.70
C HIS A 131 -1.41 4.80 8.24
N GLY A 132 -1.16 3.88 7.30
CA GLY A 132 -1.19 4.15 5.87
C GLY A 132 0.10 3.73 5.18
N PHE A 133 0.48 4.41 4.11
CA PHE A 133 1.59 4.01 3.26
C PHE A 133 2.52 5.17 2.90
N VAL A 134 3.75 4.82 2.52
CA VAL A 134 4.72 5.66 1.81
C VAL A 134 5.19 4.94 0.56
N GLY A 135 5.72 5.67 -0.43
CA GLY A 135 6.15 5.03 -1.67
C GLY A 135 6.15 5.94 -2.88
N LYS A 136 6.10 5.33 -4.06
CA LYS A 136 6.18 6.00 -5.35
C LYS A 136 5.11 5.46 -6.30
N ALA A 137 4.57 6.33 -7.13
CA ALA A 137 3.58 5.96 -8.14
C ALA A 137 3.68 6.83 -9.39
N ALA A 138 3.19 6.29 -10.50
CA ALA A 138 2.88 7.03 -11.72
C ALA A 138 1.59 6.44 -12.32
N GLY A 139 1.66 5.69 -13.42
CA GLY A 139 0.49 4.97 -13.93
C GLY A 139 0.14 3.71 -13.13
N ASP A 140 1.12 3.15 -12.42
CA ASP A 140 0.95 2.04 -11.48
C ASP A 140 1.51 2.44 -10.10
N ILE A 141 1.39 1.56 -9.11
CA ILE A 141 2.15 1.67 -7.86
C ILE A 141 3.56 1.12 -8.12
N ASP A 142 4.55 2.00 -8.17
CA ASP A 142 5.94 1.62 -8.43
C ASP A 142 6.60 0.96 -7.22
N SER A 143 6.38 1.53 -6.04
CA SER A 143 6.83 0.97 -4.76
C SER A 143 5.92 1.41 -3.62
N LEU A 144 5.79 0.58 -2.58
CA LEU A 144 4.93 0.81 -1.45
C LEU A 144 5.57 0.30 -0.16
N GLY A 145 5.46 1.01 0.95
CA GLY A 145 5.87 0.58 2.28
C GLY A 145 4.80 0.98 3.29
N ALA A 146 4.47 0.07 4.20
CA ALA A 146 3.43 0.30 5.20
C ALA A 146 3.96 1.16 6.35
N VAL A 147 3.09 1.98 6.92
CA VAL A 147 3.39 2.78 8.10
C VAL A 147 2.62 2.25 9.29
N PHE A 148 3.35 1.85 10.32
CA PHE A 148 2.79 1.36 11.57
C PHE A 148 3.20 2.24 12.74
N HIS A 149 2.42 2.22 13.82
CA HIS A 149 2.84 2.84 15.07
C HIS A 149 3.83 1.92 15.80
N ARG A 150 4.83 2.50 16.47
CA ARG A 150 5.81 1.73 17.26
C ARG A 150 5.21 1.00 18.45
#